data_AF-A0A6V8NV69-F1
#
_entry.id   AF-A0A6V8NV69-F1
#
_cell.length_a   1.000
_cell.length_b   1.000
_cell.length_c   1.000
_cell.angle_alpha   90.00
_cell.angle_beta   90.00
_cell.angle_gamma   90.00
#
_symmetry.space_group_name_H-M   'P 1'
#
loop_
_entity.id
_entity.type
_entity.pdbx_description
1 polymer ?
#
loop_
_entity_poly.entity_id
_entity_poly.type
_entity_poly.pdbx_seq_one_letter_code
_entity_poly.pdbx_strand_id
1 'polypeptide(L)'
;MTLYNVSKSKVREWRRNNYQSKFPTISEILEFNFNPETGNLRFLRKAQFEALETYWYLRLVEGTPHIFDLYKRLYDDPVELFKALNISISQDDLIKIMSKGGIDSIFEKIRKDDDFVREYKLEALRETLSLRYPSYILALAMGAGKTVLIGTIIATEFAMALEYPENTSFVKNALVFAPGKTILGALKELSDIPYEKILPPRLSKEFITLVKFTYTRDGEKDIPIIRESSFNVVVTNTEKIRIQKQTITKSLIRDLFSNSSQEDVIKQEVANRRLQTIASLPNLAIFSDEAHHTYGQ
;
A
#
# COMPACT_ATOMS: atom_id res chain seq x y z
N MET A 1 1.67 3.28 25.69
CA MET A 1 0.50 3.45 24.80
C MET A 1 0.90 2.97 23.40
N THR A 2 0.05 2.28 22.63
CA THR A 2 0.42 1.79 21.28
C THR A 2 -0.20 2.65 20.19
N LEU A 3 0.47 2.77 19.04
CA LEU A 3 -0.04 3.54 17.89
C LEU A 3 -1.44 3.09 17.47
N TYR A 4 -1.68 1.78 17.44
CA TYR A 4 -2.99 1.21 17.15
C TYR A 4 -4.10 1.76 18.06
N ASN A 5 -3.87 1.80 19.38
CA ASN A 5 -4.89 2.24 20.33
C ASN A 5 -5.19 3.74 20.19
N VAL A 6 -4.16 4.56 19.95
CA VAL A 6 -4.34 6.01 19.73
C VAL A 6 -5.09 6.27 18.44
N SER A 7 -4.66 5.66 17.33
CA SER A 7 -5.34 5.81 16.04
C SER A 7 -6.79 5.36 16.14
N LYS A 8 -7.08 4.24 16.80
CA LYS A 8 -8.45 3.76 17.01
C LYS A 8 -9.30 4.75 17.81
N SER A 9 -8.74 5.38 18.85
CA SER A 9 -9.46 6.40 19.63
C SER A 9 -9.77 7.63 18.79
N LYS A 10 -8.79 8.13 18.04
CA LYS A 10 -8.93 9.28 17.15
C LYS A 10 -9.94 9.04 16.03
N VAL A 11 -9.93 7.85 15.41
CA VAL A 11 -10.91 7.46 14.38
C VAL A 11 -12.33 7.43 14.97
N ARG A 12 -12.51 6.93 16.19
CA ARG A 12 -13.82 6.95 16.88
C ARG A 12 -14.29 8.36 17.18
N GLU A 13 -13.39 9.27 17.54
CA GLU A 13 -13.70 10.68 17.72
C GLU A 13 -14.12 11.33 16.40
N TRP A 14 -13.36 11.07 15.32
CA TRP A 14 -13.70 11.54 13.98
C TRP A 14 -15.07 11.05 13.50
N ARG A 15 -15.40 9.77 13.76
CA ARG A 15 -16.75 9.23 13.51
C ARG A 15 -17.83 9.97 14.30
N ARG A 16 -17.62 10.22 15.59
CA ARG A 16 -18.60 10.95 16.43
C ARG A 16 -18.83 12.38 15.96
N ASN A 17 -17.85 12.97 15.29
CA ASN A 17 -17.94 14.28 14.67
C ASN A 17 -18.38 14.19 13.19
N ASN A 18 -19.17 13.16 12.84
CA ASN A 18 -19.73 12.93 11.50
C ASN A 18 -18.70 12.97 10.36
N TYR A 19 -17.51 12.43 10.62
CA TYR A 19 -16.42 12.36 9.65
C TYR A 19 -16.05 13.72 9.03
N GLN A 20 -16.19 14.82 9.78
CA GLN A 20 -15.90 16.16 9.28
C GLN A 20 -14.52 16.23 8.61
N SER A 21 -14.48 16.74 7.38
CA SER A 21 -13.24 16.91 6.62
C SER A 21 -13.40 18.03 5.57
N LYS A 22 -12.31 18.39 4.89
CA LYS A 22 -12.34 19.32 3.75
C LYS A 22 -13.05 18.74 2.52
N PHE A 23 -13.36 17.45 2.53
CA PHE A 23 -13.97 16.71 1.42
C PHE A 23 -15.27 16.04 1.90
N PRO A 24 -16.41 16.77 1.94
CA PRO A 24 -17.67 16.25 2.48
C PRO A 24 -18.14 14.92 1.89
N THR A 25 -17.75 14.61 0.66
CA THR A 25 -18.12 13.37 -0.04
C THR A 25 -17.60 12.12 0.67
N ILE A 26 -16.52 12.20 1.46
CA ILE A 26 -16.08 11.04 2.24
C ILE A 26 -17.07 10.70 3.36
N SER A 27 -17.67 11.73 3.96
CA SER A 27 -18.67 11.56 5.03
C SER A 27 -19.92 10.92 4.44
N GLU A 28 -20.37 11.38 3.27
CA GLU A 28 -21.45 10.75 2.50
C GLU A 28 -21.17 9.26 2.22
N ILE A 29 -19.97 8.92 1.76
CA ILE A 29 -19.56 7.53 1.49
C ILE A 29 -19.58 6.69 2.78
N LEU A 30 -18.96 7.15 3.86
CA LEU A 30 -18.84 6.39 5.10
C LEU A 30 -20.20 6.22 5.80
N GLU A 31 -21.06 7.23 5.76
CA GLU A 31 -22.44 7.17 6.28
C GLU A 31 -23.31 6.26 5.42
N PHE A 32 -23.16 6.30 4.10
CA PHE A 32 -23.90 5.43 3.18
C PHE A 32 -23.65 3.95 3.48
N ASN A 33 -22.50 3.57 4.03
CA ASN A 33 -22.23 2.17 4.38
C ASN A 33 -23.10 1.64 5.52
N PHE A 34 -23.86 2.50 6.22
CA PHE A 34 -24.85 2.10 7.20
C PHE A 34 -26.28 2.08 6.63
N ASN A 35 -27.06 1.11 7.06
CA ASN A 35 -28.49 1.05 6.79
C ASN A 35 -29.22 2.01 7.74
N PRO A 36 -30.04 2.96 7.24
CA PRO A 36 -30.71 3.97 8.08
C PRO A 36 -31.72 3.39 9.07
N GLU A 37 -32.34 2.26 8.75
CA GLU A 37 -33.38 1.64 9.57
C GLU A 37 -32.80 0.77 10.69
N THR A 38 -31.74 0.02 10.38
CA THR A 38 -31.16 -0.97 11.30
C THR A 38 -29.87 -0.52 11.96
N GLY A 39 -29.20 0.50 11.44
CA GLY A 39 -27.86 0.92 11.87
C GLY A 39 -26.74 -0.09 11.56
N ASN A 40 -27.05 -1.20 10.88
CA ASN A 40 -26.09 -2.21 10.49
C ASN A 40 -25.37 -1.82 9.19
N LEU A 41 -24.18 -2.39 8.98
CA LEU A 41 -23.45 -2.21 7.72
C LEU A 41 -24.21 -2.85 6.55
N ARG A 42 -24.27 -2.16 5.41
CA ARG A 42 -25.00 -2.61 4.22
C ARG A 42 -24.37 -3.83 3.55
N PHE A 43 -23.03 -3.85 3.50
CA PHE A 43 -22.28 -4.90 2.80
C PHE A 43 -20.98 -5.25 3.50
N LEU A 44 -20.18 -4.25 3.87
CA LEU A 44 -18.88 -4.48 4.50
C LEU A 44 -19.04 -5.17 5.85
N ARG A 45 -18.12 -6.09 6.15
CA ARG A 45 -17.96 -6.64 7.49
C ARG A 45 -17.37 -5.56 8.40
N LYS A 46 -17.64 -5.67 9.70
CA LYS A 46 -17.15 -4.72 10.71
C LYS A 46 -15.64 -4.45 10.61
N ALA A 47 -14.82 -5.50 10.48
CA ALA A 47 -13.37 -5.35 10.37
C ALA A 47 -12.93 -4.63 9.08
N GLN A 48 -13.63 -4.85 7.97
CA GLN A 48 -13.37 -4.15 6.70
C GLN A 48 -13.73 -2.67 6.82
N PHE A 49 -14.88 -2.35 7.42
CA PHE A 49 -15.30 -0.97 7.61
C PHE A 49 -14.38 -0.21 8.57
N GLU A 50 -14.00 -0.80 9.71
CA GLU A 50 -13.05 -0.18 10.65
C GLU A 50 -11.69 0.09 9.99
N ALA A 51 -11.24 -0.79 9.09
CA ALA A 51 -10.03 -0.58 8.31
C ALA A 51 -10.18 0.53 7.26
N LEU A 52 -11.32 0.61 6.57
CA LEU A 52 -11.65 1.68 5.63
C LEU A 52 -11.66 3.05 6.31
N GLU A 53 -12.26 3.16 7.49
CA GLU A 53 -12.26 4.43 8.24
C GLU A 53 -10.87 4.82 8.71
N THR A 54 -10.10 3.84 9.20
CA THR A 54 -8.72 4.09 9.61
C THR A 54 -7.88 4.57 8.43
N TYR A 55 -8.08 3.95 7.27
CA TYR A 55 -7.46 4.40 6.02
C TYR A 55 -7.82 5.85 5.70
N TRP A 56 -9.11 6.20 5.67
CA TRP A 56 -9.55 7.55 5.32
C TRP A 56 -9.18 8.61 6.36
N TYR A 57 -9.14 8.24 7.64
CA TYR A 57 -8.61 9.09 8.71
C TYR A 57 -7.13 9.41 8.47
N LEU A 58 -6.31 8.39 8.20
CA LEU A 58 -4.90 8.57 7.87
C LEU A 58 -4.72 9.41 6.61
N ARG A 59 -5.57 9.16 5.61
CA ARG A 59 -5.53 9.81 4.30
C ARG A 59 -5.84 11.31 4.36
N LEU A 60 -6.93 11.69 5.04
CA LEU A 60 -7.47 13.05 5.00
C LEU A 60 -7.15 13.87 6.24
N VAL A 61 -7.19 13.25 7.42
CA VAL A 61 -7.01 13.97 8.70
C VAL A 61 -5.54 14.05 9.05
N GLU A 62 -4.82 12.94 8.96
CA GLU A 62 -3.37 12.89 9.25
C GLU A 62 -2.51 13.27 8.04
N GLY A 63 -3.09 13.40 6.85
CA GLY A 63 -2.39 13.87 5.64
C GLY A 63 -1.46 12.84 4.99
N THR A 64 -1.79 11.54 5.09
CA THR A 64 -0.98 10.43 4.55
C THR A 64 0.48 10.42 5.04
N PRO A 65 0.74 10.41 6.36
CA PRO A 65 2.10 10.50 6.91
C PRO A 65 2.89 9.21 6.73
N HIS A 66 4.23 9.28 6.75
CA HIS A 66 5.01 8.05 6.90
C HIS A 66 4.72 7.41 8.27
N ILE A 67 4.81 6.08 8.35
CA ILE A 67 4.56 5.37 9.60
C ILE A 67 5.51 5.84 10.70
N PHE A 68 6.78 6.13 10.36
CA PHE A 68 7.75 6.66 11.29
C PHE A 68 7.33 8.01 11.89
N ASP A 69 6.72 8.90 11.09
CA ASP A 69 6.23 10.20 11.58
C ASP A 69 5.06 10.05 12.55
N LEU A 70 4.26 8.99 12.41
CA LEU A 70 3.22 8.65 13.38
C LEU A 70 3.82 8.19 14.72
N TYR A 71 4.87 7.37 14.69
CA TYR A 71 5.59 6.95 15.89
C TYR A 71 6.30 8.14 16.56
N LYS A 72 7.01 8.98 15.80
CA LYS A 72 7.71 10.15 16.35
C LYS A 72 6.77 11.16 17.01
N ARG A 73 5.53 11.30 16.50
CA ARG A 73 4.50 12.16 17.12
C ARG A 73 3.82 11.54 18.35
N LEU A 74 3.91 10.22 18.52
CA LEU A 74 3.27 9.51 19.63
C LEU A 74 4.17 9.39 20.86
N TYR A 75 5.49 9.30 20.66
CA TYR A 75 6.46 9.06 21.72
C TYR A 75 7.38 10.27 21.88
N ASP A 76 7.17 11.05 22.95
CA ASP A 76 8.08 12.13 23.33
C ASP A 76 9.36 11.61 24.00
N ASP A 77 9.26 10.47 24.72
CA ASP A 77 10.39 9.80 25.34
C ASP A 77 11.15 8.94 24.29
N PRO A 78 12.45 9.21 24.06
CA PRO A 78 13.26 8.48 23.10
C PRO A 78 13.41 7.00 23.42
N VAL A 79 13.42 6.65 24.71
CA VAL A 79 13.56 5.26 25.17
C VAL A 79 12.30 4.48 24.80
N GLU A 80 11.12 5.07 25.01
CA GLU A 80 9.84 4.45 24.64
C GLU A 80 9.68 4.36 23.11
N LEU A 81 10.15 5.36 22.36
CA LEU A 81 10.20 5.31 20.89
C LEU A 81 11.07 4.14 20.40
N PHE A 82 12.25 3.95 20.98
CA PHE A 82 13.16 2.86 20.60
C PHE A 82 12.58 1.49 20.92
N LYS A 83 11.97 1.33 22.10
CA LYS A 83 11.24 0.09 22.42
C LYS A 83 10.11 -0.16 21.43
N ALA A 84 9.34 0.88 21.07
CA ALA A 84 8.23 0.76 20.13
C ALA A 84 8.66 0.41 18.70
N LEU A 85 9.86 0.83 18.29
CA LEU A 85 10.48 0.51 17.00
C LEU A 85 11.37 -0.74 17.04
N ASN A 86 11.42 -1.43 18.17
CA ASN A 86 12.27 -2.61 18.41
C ASN A 86 13.77 -2.35 18.15
N ILE A 87 14.24 -1.14 18.48
CA ILE A 87 15.65 -0.75 18.36
C ILE A 87 16.39 -1.21 19.63
N SER A 88 17.29 -2.18 19.48
CA SER A 88 18.08 -2.74 20.58
C SER A 88 19.57 -2.51 20.34
N ILE A 89 20.06 -1.31 20.64
CA ILE A 89 21.47 -0.92 20.48
C ILE A 89 22.22 -1.07 21.82
N SER A 90 23.52 -1.37 21.79
CA SER A 90 24.35 -1.41 23.00
C SER A 90 24.39 -0.03 23.70
N GLN A 91 24.52 0.00 25.03
CA GLN A 91 24.55 1.27 25.77
C GLN A 91 25.73 2.14 25.33
N ASP A 92 26.90 1.54 25.10
CA ASP A 92 28.11 2.26 24.68
C ASP A 92 27.93 2.94 23.33
N ASP A 93 27.38 2.22 22.34
CA ASP A 93 27.11 2.81 21.02
C ASP A 93 26.00 3.85 21.07
N LEU A 94 24.96 3.62 21.87
CA LEU A 94 23.86 4.57 22.03
C LEU A 94 24.38 5.89 22.60
N ILE A 95 25.19 5.86 23.66
CA ILE A 95 25.83 7.06 24.24
C ILE A 95 26.74 7.73 23.19
N LYS A 96 27.59 6.96 22.51
CA LYS A 96 28.54 7.48 21.51
C LYS A 96 27.85 8.15 20.33
N ILE A 97 26.74 7.59 19.85
CA ILE A 97 25.99 8.12 18.72
C ILE A 97 25.18 9.33 19.16
N MET A 98 24.43 9.24 20.27
CA MET A 98 23.63 10.37 20.76
C MET A 98 24.48 11.59 21.11
N SER A 99 25.74 11.40 21.53
CA SER A 99 26.67 12.51 21.78
C SER A 99 26.99 13.35 20.54
N LYS A 100 26.71 12.85 19.33
CA LYS A 100 26.98 13.56 18.06
C LYS A 100 25.80 14.36 17.51
N GLY A 101 24.59 14.19 18.05
CA GLY A 101 23.39 14.85 17.50
C GLY A 101 22.06 14.32 18.02
N GLY A 102 22.05 13.78 19.25
CA GLY A 102 20.85 13.23 19.87
C GLY A 102 20.25 12.05 19.10
N ILE A 103 18.93 11.94 19.14
CA ILE A 103 18.18 10.80 18.61
C ILE A 103 18.22 10.73 17.08
N ASP A 104 18.15 11.88 16.41
CA ASP A 104 18.14 11.94 14.95
C ASP A 104 19.45 11.38 14.35
N SER A 105 20.56 11.45 15.10
CA SER A 105 21.83 10.84 14.69
C SER A 105 21.78 9.30 14.62
N ILE A 106 20.96 8.64 15.44
CA ILE A 106 20.74 7.19 15.38
C ILE A 106 20.00 6.84 14.11
N PHE A 107 18.92 7.56 13.79
CA PHE A 107 18.15 7.33 12.57
C PHE A 107 18.96 7.63 11.30
N GLU A 108 19.81 8.66 11.30
CA GLU A 108 20.75 8.92 10.21
C GLU A 108 21.77 7.79 10.02
N LYS A 109 22.27 7.21 11.11
CA LYS A 109 23.17 6.06 11.05
C LYS A 109 22.46 4.82 10.50
N ILE A 110 21.22 4.56 10.93
CA ILE A 110 20.39 3.47 10.39
C ILE A 110 20.16 3.62 8.87
N ARG A 111 20.03 4.86 8.35
CA ARG A 111 19.85 5.10 6.91
C ARG A 111 21.13 4.81 6.10
N LYS A 112 22.31 5.15 6.64
CA LYS A 112 23.56 5.27 5.87
C LYS A 112 24.60 4.18 6.13
N ASP A 113 24.55 3.51 7.27
CA ASP A 113 25.62 2.60 7.74
C ASP A 113 25.17 1.14 7.65
N ASP A 114 25.64 0.44 6.62
CA ASP A 114 25.27 -0.95 6.34
C ASP A 114 25.75 -1.92 7.43
N ASP A 115 26.93 -1.69 8.00
CA ASP A 115 27.51 -2.57 9.02
C ASP A 115 26.78 -2.40 10.34
N PHE A 116 26.43 -1.17 10.71
CA PHE A 116 25.60 -0.90 11.89
C PHE A 116 24.22 -1.53 11.78
N VAL A 117 23.59 -1.45 10.61
CA VAL A 117 22.27 -2.05 10.37
C VAL A 117 22.33 -3.57 10.50
N ARG A 118 23.38 -4.21 9.96
CA ARG A 118 23.59 -5.66 10.03
C ARG A 118 23.89 -6.12 11.45
N GLU A 119 24.72 -5.38 12.19
CA GLU A 119 25.07 -5.67 13.58
C GLU A 119 23.82 -5.71 14.47
N TYR A 120 22.94 -4.72 14.31
CA TYR A 120 21.74 -4.55 15.14
C TYR A 120 20.44 -5.10 14.51
N LYS A 121 20.52 -5.76 13.35
CA LYS A 121 19.38 -6.34 12.63
C LYS A 121 18.24 -5.33 12.36
N LEU A 122 18.61 -4.14 11.86
CA LEU A 122 17.70 -3.01 11.66
C LEU A 122 17.24 -2.88 10.19
N GLU A 123 17.31 -3.94 9.39
CA GLU A 123 17.03 -3.90 7.94
C GLU A 123 15.60 -3.44 7.66
N ALA A 124 14.60 -3.99 8.36
CA ALA A 124 13.19 -3.62 8.18
C ALA A 124 12.91 -2.17 8.60
N LEU A 125 13.58 -1.69 9.66
CA LEU A 125 13.47 -0.31 10.09
C LEU A 125 14.12 0.64 9.08
N ARG A 126 15.30 0.28 8.57
CA ARG A 126 15.98 1.04 7.51
C ARG A 126 15.12 1.14 6.27
N GLU A 127 14.51 0.05 5.83
CA GLU A 127 13.59 0.03 4.70
C GLU A 127 12.46 1.04 4.94
N THR A 128 11.77 0.93 6.08
CA THR A 128 10.68 1.82 6.50
C THR A 128 11.10 3.30 6.50
N LEU A 129 12.31 3.60 6.99
CA LEU A 129 12.86 4.97 7.04
C LEU A 129 13.30 5.52 5.68
N SER A 130 13.47 4.65 4.68
CA SER A 130 14.00 4.98 3.35
C SER A 130 12.93 5.02 2.27
N LEU A 131 11.73 4.52 2.55
CA LEU A 131 10.60 4.59 1.62
C LEU A 131 10.29 6.05 1.28
N ARG A 132 10.18 6.35 -0.01
CA ARG A 132 9.79 7.68 -0.53
C ARG A 132 8.28 7.92 -0.50
N TYR A 133 7.51 6.91 -0.11
CA TYR A 133 6.06 6.93 -0.06
C TYR A 133 5.56 6.35 1.27
N PRO A 134 4.38 6.78 1.74
CA PRO A 134 3.71 6.15 2.89
C PRO A 134 3.36 4.69 2.59
N SER A 135 3.71 3.79 3.50
CA SER A 135 3.39 2.37 3.42
C SER A 135 2.65 1.94 4.68
N TYR A 136 1.48 1.32 4.50
CA TYR A 136 0.62 0.87 5.59
C TYR A 136 0.28 -0.61 5.42
N ILE A 137 0.14 -1.30 6.55
CA ILE A 137 -0.31 -2.69 6.60
C ILE A 137 -1.64 -2.73 7.34
N LEU A 138 -2.71 -3.07 6.61
CA LEU A 138 -4.03 -3.32 7.18
C LEU A 138 -4.15 -4.81 7.51
N ALA A 139 -3.80 -5.17 8.75
CA ALA A 139 -3.71 -6.55 9.22
C ALA A 139 -5.09 -7.15 9.55
N LEU A 140 -5.85 -7.52 8.52
CA LEU A 140 -7.09 -8.29 8.69
C LEU A 140 -6.79 -9.80 8.77
N ALA A 141 -7.60 -10.54 9.54
CA ALA A 141 -7.51 -11.99 9.63
C ALA A 141 -7.71 -12.68 8.26
N MET A 142 -7.17 -13.88 8.09
CA MET A 142 -7.43 -14.70 6.90
C MET A 142 -8.92 -14.97 6.74
N GLY A 143 -9.44 -14.90 5.51
CA GLY A 143 -10.87 -15.07 5.22
C GLY A 143 -11.75 -13.89 5.65
N ALA A 144 -11.19 -12.81 6.21
CA ALA A 144 -11.94 -11.60 6.56
C ALA A 144 -12.38 -10.76 5.33
N GLY A 145 -11.92 -11.13 4.13
CA GLY A 145 -12.22 -10.45 2.86
C GLY A 145 -11.32 -9.25 2.61
N LYS A 146 -9.99 -9.49 2.54
CA LYS A 146 -8.98 -8.44 2.25
C LYS A 146 -9.12 -7.88 0.84
N THR A 147 -9.36 -8.74 -0.16
CA THR A 147 -9.66 -8.33 -1.53
C THR A 147 -10.83 -7.36 -1.60
N VAL A 148 -11.91 -7.64 -0.85
CA VAL A 148 -13.08 -6.74 -0.78
C VAL A 148 -12.68 -5.39 -0.18
N LEU A 149 -11.85 -5.36 0.85
CA LEU A 149 -11.33 -4.11 1.41
C LEU A 149 -10.46 -3.34 0.40
N ILE A 150 -9.59 -4.03 -0.34
CA ILE A 150 -8.78 -3.42 -1.41
C ILE A 150 -9.68 -2.77 -2.46
N GLY A 151 -10.66 -3.51 -2.99
CA GLY A 151 -11.62 -2.97 -3.96
C GLY A 151 -12.44 -1.81 -3.39
N THR A 152 -12.80 -1.86 -2.11
CA THR A 152 -13.50 -0.77 -1.41
C THR A 152 -12.63 0.49 -1.34
N ILE A 153 -11.35 0.37 -0.97
CA ILE A 153 -10.42 1.50 -0.94
C ILE A 153 -10.26 2.09 -2.34
N ILE A 154 -10.06 1.25 -3.36
CA ILE A 154 -9.95 1.69 -4.75
C ILE A 154 -11.21 2.45 -5.19
N ALA A 155 -12.40 1.89 -4.93
CA ALA A 155 -13.67 2.49 -5.34
C ALA A 155 -13.91 3.84 -4.66
N THR A 156 -13.63 3.93 -3.36
CA THR A 156 -13.78 5.19 -2.62
C THR A 156 -12.75 6.23 -3.03
N GLU A 157 -11.48 5.85 -3.27
CA GLU A 157 -10.47 6.79 -3.77
C GLU A 157 -10.81 7.29 -5.19
N PHE A 158 -11.26 6.41 -6.07
CA PHE A 158 -11.64 6.79 -7.44
C PHE A 158 -12.86 7.72 -7.42
N ALA A 159 -13.86 7.43 -6.58
CA ALA A 159 -15.01 8.32 -6.39
C ALA A 159 -14.56 9.71 -5.91
N MET A 160 -13.61 9.78 -4.96
CA MET A 160 -13.07 11.05 -4.48
C MET A 160 -12.25 11.78 -5.55
N ALA A 161 -11.50 11.06 -6.38
CA ALA A 161 -10.77 11.64 -7.50
C ALA A 161 -11.68 12.18 -8.61
N LEU A 162 -12.85 11.56 -8.81
CA LEU A 162 -13.88 12.02 -9.76
C LEU A 162 -14.63 13.24 -9.23
N GLU A 163 -14.99 13.23 -7.95
CA GLU A 163 -15.67 14.34 -7.29
C GLU A 163 -14.79 15.59 -7.19
N TYR A 164 -13.50 15.40 -6.92
CA TYR A 164 -12.54 16.49 -6.71
C TYR A 164 -11.40 16.44 -7.74
N PRO A 165 -11.68 16.71 -9.02
CA PRO A 165 -10.71 16.55 -10.11
C PRO A 165 -9.49 17.48 -9.98
N GLU A 166 -9.68 18.65 -9.38
CA GLU A 166 -8.62 19.64 -9.08
C GLU A 166 -7.62 19.13 -8.03
N ASN A 167 -8.01 18.15 -7.21
CA ASN A 167 -7.11 17.56 -6.23
C ASN A 167 -6.24 16.50 -6.91
N THR A 168 -4.96 16.80 -7.04
CA THR A 168 -3.97 15.90 -7.67
C THR A 168 -3.46 14.80 -6.74
N SER A 169 -3.92 14.69 -5.49
CA SER A 169 -3.40 13.72 -4.53
C SER A 169 -4.16 12.39 -4.50
N PHE A 170 -5.44 12.37 -4.88
CA PHE A 170 -6.28 11.15 -4.87
C PHE A 170 -5.79 10.11 -5.87
N VAL A 171 -6.00 8.84 -5.52
CA VAL A 171 -5.57 7.70 -6.34
C VAL A 171 -6.43 7.65 -7.60
N LYS A 172 -5.77 7.55 -8.75
CA LYS A 172 -6.44 7.40 -10.06
C LYS A 172 -6.12 6.07 -10.72
N ASN A 173 -5.10 5.35 -10.27
CA ASN A 173 -4.76 4.03 -10.79
C ASN A 173 -4.38 3.11 -9.63
N ALA A 174 -4.67 1.82 -9.75
CA ALA A 174 -4.32 0.83 -8.74
C ALA A 174 -3.58 -0.34 -9.36
N LEU A 175 -2.49 -0.76 -8.71
CA LEU A 175 -1.79 -2.02 -8.98
C LEU A 175 -2.05 -2.97 -7.82
N VAL A 176 -2.70 -4.10 -8.08
CA VAL A 176 -3.02 -5.12 -7.08
C VAL A 176 -2.17 -6.36 -7.35
N PHE A 177 -1.33 -6.71 -6.38
CA PHE A 177 -0.58 -7.95 -6.37
C PHE A 177 -1.43 -9.07 -5.75
N ALA A 178 -1.83 -10.00 -6.60
CA ALA A 178 -2.47 -11.25 -6.21
C ALA A 178 -1.42 -12.37 -6.05
N PRO A 179 -1.57 -13.25 -5.07
CA PRO A 179 -0.63 -14.34 -4.83
C PRO A 179 -0.70 -15.43 -5.90
N GLY A 180 0.45 -15.94 -6.35
CA GLY A 180 0.56 -17.12 -7.21
C GLY A 180 -0.14 -17.03 -8.58
N LYS A 181 -0.83 -18.12 -8.97
CA LYS A 181 -1.54 -18.29 -10.26
C LYS A 181 -3.01 -17.79 -10.24
N THR A 182 -3.50 -17.28 -9.11
CA THR A 182 -4.92 -16.94 -8.92
C THR A 182 -5.25 -15.49 -9.29
N ILE A 183 -4.47 -14.87 -10.18
CA ILE A 183 -4.74 -13.51 -10.71
C ILE A 183 -6.19 -13.41 -11.22
N LEU A 184 -6.68 -14.43 -11.93
CA LEU A 184 -8.07 -14.47 -12.40
C LEU A 184 -9.10 -14.54 -11.26
N GLY A 185 -8.77 -15.26 -10.18
CA GLY A 185 -9.62 -15.34 -9.00
C GLY A 185 -9.72 -14.01 -8.27
N ALA A 186 -8.58 -13.36 -8.02
CA ALA A 186 -8.52 -12.04 -7.41
C ALA A 186 -9.19 -10.96 -8.29
N LEU A 187 -8.97 -11.02 -9.61
CA LEU A 187 -9.64 -10.15 -10.57
C LEU A 187 -11.16 -10.32 -10.50
N LYS A 188 -11.63 -11.56 -10.52
CA LYS A 188 -13.05 -11.87 -10.43
C LYS A 188 -13.63 -11.38 -9.11
N GLU A 189 -12.93 -11.60 -8.01
CA GLU A 189 -13.36 -11.15 -6.68
C GLU A 189 -13.43 -9.62 -6.60
N LEU A 190 -12.52 -8.89 -7.26
CA LEU A 190 -12.58 -7.43 -7.37
C LEU A 190 -13.69 -6.93 -8.32
N SER A 191 -13.91 -7.60 -9.44
CA SER A 191 -14.95 -7.20 -10.41
C SER A 191 -16.36 -7.46 -9.90
N ASP A 192 -16.54 -8.51 -9.10
CA ASP A 192 -17.85 -8.98 -8.62
C ASP A 192 -18.29 -8.28 -7.31
N ILE A 193 -17.50 -7.33 -6.80
CA ILE A 193 -17.88 -6.54 -5.63
C ILE A 193 -19.14 -5.70 -5.98
N PRO A 194 -20.20 -5.75 -5.14
CA PRO A 194 -21.38 -4.91 -5.33
C PRO A 194 -21.09 -3.47 -4.90
N TYR A 195 -20.35 -2.72 -5.73
CA TYR A 195 -19.93 -1.34 -5.45
C TYR A 195 -21.10 -0.41 -5.17
N GLU A 196 -22.28 -0.68 -5.71
CA GLU A 196 -23.54 0.01 -5.43
C GLU A 196 -24.03 -0.11 -3.99
N LYS A 197 -23.51 -1.08 -3.22
CA LYS A 197 -23.77 -1.22 -1.78
C LYS A 197 -22.70 -0.54 -0.91
N ILE A 198 -21.62 -0.04 -1.51
CA ILE A 198 -20.48 0.60 -0.85
C ILE A 198 -20.48 2.11 -1.11
N LEU A 199 -20.76 2.51 -2.35
CA LEU A 199 -20.78 3.89 -2.80
C LEU A 199 -22.22 4.40 -2.97
N PRO A 200 -22.51 5.66 -2.61
CA PRO A 200 -23.76 6.32 -2.95
C PRO A 200 -24.11 6.18 -4.44
N PRO A 201 -25.41 6.10 -4.82
CA PRO A 201 -25.82 5.81 -6.21
C PRO A 201 -25.21 6.71 -7.28
N ARG A 202 -25.00 8.00 -6.98
CA ARG A 202 -24.35 8.94 -7.91
C ARG A 202 -22.90 8.56 -8.18
N LEU A 203 -22.16 8.21 -7.13
CA LEU A 203 -20.73 7.90 -7.19
C LEU A 203 -20.49 6.48 -7.71
N SER A 204 -21.35 5.51 -7.35
CA SER A 204 -21.23 4.14 -7.84
C SER A 204 -21.42 4.07 -9.35
N LYS A 205 -22.38 4.82 -9.91
CA LYS A 205 -22.62 4.89 -11.35
C LYS A 205 -21.41 5.46 -12.09
N GLU A 206 -20.84 6.54 -11.60
CA GLU A 206 -19.64 7.15 -12.19
C GLU A 206 -18.43 6.22 -12.12
N PHE A 207 -18.19 5.61 -10.95
CA PHE A 207 -17.12 4.63 -10.74
C PHE A 207 -17.22 3.45 -11.72
N ILE A 208 -18.38 2.77 -11.77
CA ILE A 208 -18.59 1.59 -12.62
C ILE A 208 -18.42 1.93 -14.11
N THR A 209 -18.80 3.15 -14.52
CA THR A 209 -18.68 3.59 -15.92
C THR A 209 -17.23 3.80 -16.36
N LEU A 210 -16.34 4.18 -15.44
CA LEU A 210 -14.98 4.61 -15.76
C LEU A 210 -13.90 3.58 -15.41
N VAL A 211 -14.13 2.74 -14.40
CA VAL A 211 -13.14 1.78 -13.93
C VAL A 211 -12.83 0.73 -15.00
N LYS A 212 -11.53 0.48 -15.22
CA LYS A 212 -11.05 -0.54 -16.16
C LYS A 212 -10.22 -1.58 -15.42
N PHE A 213 -10.79 -2.76 -15.23
CA PHE A 213 -10.08 -3.90 -14.67
C PHE A 213 -9.25 -4.59 -15.75
N THR A 214 -7.95 -4.63 -15.56
CA THR A 214 -6.98 -5.28 -16.45
C THR A 214 -6.15 -6.27 -15.65
N TYR A 215 -5.73 -7.37 -16.26
CA TYR A 215 -4.81 -8.30 -15.63
C TYR A 215 -3.72 -8.71 -16.61
N THR A 216 -2.55 -9.07 -16.08
CA THR A 216 -1.44 -9.50 -16.93
C THR A 216 -1.56 -10.97 -17.31
N ARG A 217 -1.58 -11.26 -18.62
CA ARG A 217 -1.62 -12.64 -19.14
C ARG A 217 -0.23 -13.18 -19.42
N ASP A 218 -0.14 -14.50 -19.54
CA ASP A 218 1.09 -15.16 -19.94
C ASP A 218 1.32 -14.93 -21.44
N GLY A 219 2.57 -14.63 -21.83
CA GLY A 219 2.94 -14.33 -23.22
C GLY A 219 2.69 -12.89 -23.70
N GLU A 220 1.97 -12.05 -22.94
CA GLU A 220 1.75 -10.64 -23.32
C GLU A 220 3.02 -9.78 -23.17
N LYS A 221 3.45 -9.10 -24.24
CA LYS A 221 4.68 -8.28 -24.20
C LYS A 221 4.53 -6.96 -23.43
N ASP A 222 3.30 -6.50 -23.22
CA ASP A 222 2.96 -5.26 -22.52
C ASP A 222 1.60 -5.39 -21.84
N ILE A 223 1.25 -4.44 -20.98
CA ILE A 223 -0.07 -4.35 -20.35
C ILE A 223 -0.98 -3.54 -21.29
N PRO A 224 -2.20 -4.01 -21.62
CA PRO A 224 -3.08 -3.36 -22.59
C PRO A 224 -3.77 -2.10 -22.00
N ILE A 225 -2.97 -1.14 -21.55
CA ILE A 225 -3.41 0.10 -20.93
C ILE A 225 -2.74 1.26 -21.66
N ILE A 226 -3.52 2.31 -21.90
CA ILE A 226 -3.01 3.56 -22.47
C ILE A 226 -2.14 4.23 -21.40
N ARG A 227 -0.90 4.56 -21.74
CA ARG A 227 0.01 5.29 -20.84
C ARG A 227 -0.60 6.62 -20.42
N GLU A 228 -0.30 7.05 -19.20
CA GLU A 228 -0.84 8.30 -18.60
C GLU A 228 -2.37 8.31 -18.41
N SER A 229 -3.07 7.23 -18.73
CA SER A 229 -4.52 7.14 -18.50
C SER A 229 -4.87 6.96 -17.02
N SER A 230 -6.13 7.24 -16.69
CA SER A 230 -6.68 7.15 -15.34
C SER A 230 -7.78 6.09 -15.24
N PHE A 231 -8.07 5.71 -14.00
CA PHE A 231 -9.09 4.77 -13.56
C PHE A 231 -8.84 3.31 -13.96
N ASN A 232 -7.56 2.92 -14.04
CA ASN A 232 -7.17 1.53 -14.29
C ASN A 232 -6.91 0.78 -12.98
N VAL A 233 -7.43 -0.45 -12.90
CA VAL A 233 -7.09 -1.42 -11.85
C VAL A 233 -6.36 -2.58 -12.49
N VAL A 234 -5.06 -2.67 -12.23
CA VAL A 234 -4.17 -3.68 -12.80
C VAL A 234 -3.95 -4.78 -11.79
N VAL A 235 -4.41 -5.99 -12.07
CA VAL A 235 -4.18 -7.17 -11.22
C VAL A 235 -3.03 -7.98 -11.81
N THR A 236 -1.99 -8.21 -11.01
CA THR A 236 -0.81 -8.95 -11.45
C THR A 236 -0.23 -9.80 -10.31
N ASN A 237 0.81 -10.56 -10.59
CA ASN A 237 1.62 -11.21 -9.57
C ASN A 237 3.06 -10.66 -9.63
N THR A 238 3.81 -10.84 -8.55
CA THR A 238 5.18 -10.32 -8.45
C THR A 238 6.08 -10.89 -9.55
N GLU A 239 5.88 -12.16 -9.93
CA GLU A 239 6.65 -12.86 -10.97
C GLU A 239 6.50 -12.21 -12.35
N LYS A 240 5.34 -11.68 -12.70
CA LYS A 240 5.05 -11.12 -14.03
C LYS A 240 5.63 -9.73 -14.25
N ILE A 241 6.04 -9.03 -13.20
CA ILE A 241 6.56 -7.65 -13.32
C ILE A 241 7.92 -7.43 -12.66
N ARG A 242 8.50 -8.44 -12.00
CA ARG A 242 9.82 -8.34 -11.37
C ARG A 242 10.93 -8.33 -12.42
N ILE A 243 11.77 -7.30 -12.40
CA ILE A 243 13.08 -7.32 -13.09
C ILE A 243 13.99 -8.28 -12.29
N GLN A 244 14.30 -9.44 -12.86
CA GLN A 244 15.33 -10.31 -12.29
C GLN A 244 16.70 -9.70 -12.58
N LYS A 245 17.29 -9.01 -11.59
CA LYS A 245 18.75 -8.79 -11.56
C LYS A 245 19.40 -10.15 -11.30
N GLN A 246 19.96 -10.78 -12.32
CA GLN A 246 20.85 -11.92 -12.10
C GLN A 246 22.15 -11.38 -11.49
N THR A 247 22.50 -11.83 -10.29
CA THR A 247 23.87 -11.69 -9.78
C THR A 247 24.72 -12.64 -10.60
N ILE A 248 25.50 -12.10 -11.55
CA ILE A 248 26.39 -12.91 -12.40
C ILE A 248 27.55 -13.41 -11.52
N THR A 249 27.43 -14.62 -10.98
CA THR A 249 28.58 -15.33 -10.41
C THR A 249 29.43 -15.87 -11.55
N LYS A 250 30.76 -15.69 -11.46
CA LYS A 250 31.74 -16.06 -12.50
C LYS A 250 31.70 -17.54 -12.95
N SER A 251 31.03 -18.42 -12.21
CA SER A 251 30.84 -19.84 -12.57
C SER A 251 29.75 -20.09 -13.61
N LEU A 252 28.73 -19.22 -13.75
CA LEU A 252 27.66 -19.39 -14.74
C LEU A 252 28.09 -19.06 -16.17
N ILE A 253 29.18 -18.31 -16.36
CA ILE A 253 29.65 -17.85 -17.68
C ILE A 253 30.06 -19.03 -18.59
N ARG A 254 30.40 -20.20 -18.02
CA ARG A 254 30.88 -21.36 -18.80
C ARG A 254 29.76 -22.23 -19.39
N ASP A 255 28.58 -22.24 -18.79
CA ASP A 255 27.45 -23.09 -19.22
C ASP A 255 26.36 -22.34 -20.01
N LEU A 256 26.47 -21.02 -20.15
CA LEU A 256 25.42 -20.15 -20.75
C LEU A 256 25.50 -19.97 -22.27
N PHE A 257 26.45 -20.61 -22.97
CA PHE A 257 26.66 -20.43 -24.42
C PHE A 257 25.81 -21.35 -25.32
N SER A 258 24.71 -21.92 -24.81
CA SER A 258 23.72 -22.60 -25.63
C SER A 258 22.28 -22.29 -25.18
N ASN A 259 21.70 -21.23 -25.74
CA ASN A 259 20.25 -20.92 -25.82
C ASN A 259 19.51 -20.28 -24.63
N SER A 260 20.04 -20.23 -23.41
CA SER A 260 19.31 -19.61 -22.27
C SER A 260 19.43 -18.08 -22.16
N SER A 261 20.48 -17.49 -22.72
CA SER A 261 20.76 -16.04 -22.58
C SER A 261 19.75 -15.15 -23.33
N GLN A 262 19.22 -15.59 -24.47
CA GLN A 262 18.32 -14.79 -25.29
C GLN A 262 16.89 -14.75 -24.72
N GLU A 263 16.42 -15.84 -24.14
CA GLU A 263 15.12 -15.87 -23.45
C GLU A 263 15.11 -14.95 -22.22
N ASP A 264 16.20 -14.94 -21.46
CA ASP A 264 16.32 -14.09 -20.27
C ASP A 264 16.35 -12.60 -20.62
N VAL A 265 17.05 -12.23 -21.70
CA VAL A 265 17.03 -10.86 -22.22
C VAL A 265 15.61 -10.46 -22.66
N ILE A 266 14.89 -11.32 -23.38
CA ILE A 266 13.51 -11.06 -23.79
C ILE A 266 12.59 -10.89 -22.57
N LYS A 267 12.73 -11.75 -21.54
CA LYS A 267 11.95 -11.63 -20.29
C LYS A 267 12.25 -10.31 -19.57
N GLN A 268 13.51 -9.89 -19.53
CA GLN A 268 13.90 -8.60 -18.94
C GLN A 268 13.33 -7.42 -19.73
N GLU A 269 13.40 -7.44 -21.07
CA GLU A 269 12.80 -6.40 -21.90
C GLU A 269 11.28 -6.31 -21.73
N VAL A 270 10.59 -7.45 -21.65
CA VAL A 270 9.13 -7.50 -21.39
C VAL A 270 8.80 -6.97 -20.01
N ALA A 271 9.55 -7.36 -18.97
CA ALA A 271 9.38 -6.83 -17.62
C ALA A 271 9.61 -5.30 -17.58
N ASN A 272 10.64 -4.81 -18.29
CA ASN A 272 10.91 -3.38 -18.41
C ASN A 272 9.76 -2.65 -19.10
N ARG A 273 9.18 -3.19 -20.19
CA ARG A 273 8.03 -2.57 -20.88
C ARG A 273 6.80 -2.50 -19.98
N ARG A 274 6.45 -3.60 -19.31
CA ARG A 274 5.32 -3.66 -18.37
C ARG A 274 5.50 -2.66 -17.23
N LEU A 275 6.71 -2.56 -16.67
CA LEU A 275 7.03 -1.59 -15.64
C LEU A 275 6.99 -0.15 -16.15
N GLN A 276 7.45 0.13 -17.37
CA GLN A 276 7.32 1.46 -17.98
C GLN A 276 5.85 1.86 -18.12
N THR A 277 4.99 0.94 -18.55
CA THR A 277 3.55 1.19 -18.65
C THR A 277 2.95 1.49 -17.27
N ILE A 278 3.25 0.68 -16.25
CA ILE A 278 2.80 0.93 -14.86
C ILE A 278 3.34 2.27 -14.34
N ALA A 279 4.63 2.55 -14.54
CA ALA A 279 5.29 3.78 -14.05
C ALA A 279 4.79 5.04 -14.75
N SER A 280 4.17 4.92 -15.93
CA SER A 280 3.53 6.04 -16.62
C SER A 280 2.16 6.41 -16.05
N LEU A 281 1.57 5.58 -15.20
CA LEU A 281 0.23 5.82 -14.67
C LEU A 281 0.29 6.88 -13.55
N PRO A 282 -0.47 7.98 -13.65
CA PRO A 282 -0.51 8.98 -12.60
C PRO A 282 -1.22 8.43 -11.36
N ASN A 283 -0.82 8.94 -10.18
CA ASN A 283 -1.49 8.67 -8.90
C ASN A 283 -1.75 7.17 -8.65
N LEU A 284 -0.69 6.37 -8.82
CA LEU A 284 -0.74 4.93 -8.66
C LEU A 284 -0.70 4.52 -7.18
N ALA A 285 -1.72 3.82 -6.72
CA ALA A 285 -1.68 3.07 -5.46
C ALA A 285 -1.27 1.62 -5.70
N ILE A 286 -0.53 1.06 -4.74
CA ILE A 286 -0.06 -0.32 -4.80
C ILE A 286 -0.65 -1.09 -3.63
N PHE A 287 -1.31 -2.21 -3.94
CA PHE A 287 -1.94 -3.10 -2.97
C PHE A 287 -1.33 -4.49 -3.06
N SER A 288 -1.05 -5.10 -1.91
CA SER A 288 -0.61 -6.49 -1.81
C SER A 288 -1.57 -7.24 -0.90
N ASP A 289 -2.31 -8.21 -1.46
CA ASP A 289 -3.30 -9.00 -0.71
C ASP A 289 -2.62 -9.96 0.30
N GLU A 290 -1.35 -10.31 0.03
CA GLU A 290 -0.49 -11.12 0.88
C GLU A 290 0.83 -10.41 1.20
N ALA A 291 0.76 -9.35 1.99
CA ALA A 291 1.93 -8.58 2.43
C ALA A 291 3.03 -9.43 3.09
N HIS A 292 2.69 -10.59 3.70
CA HIS A 292 3.67 -11.51 4.29
C HIS A 292 4.59 -12.18 3.24
N HIS A 293 4.15 -12.30 1.99
CA HIS A 293 5.01 -12.70 0.88
C HIS A 293 5.83 -11.54 0.31
N THR A 294 5.49 -10.29 0.67
CA THR A 294 6.15 -9.08 0.19
C THR A 294 7.29 -8.64 1.11
N TYR A 295 7.14 -8.82 2.43
CA TYR A 295 8.13 -8.36 3.44
C TYR A 295 9.10 -9.44 3.95
N GLY A 296 9.22 -10.59 3.26
CA GLY A 296 10.15 -11.66 3.63
C GLY A 296 9.76 -12.41 4.92
N GLN A 297 10.34 -13.61 5.09
CA GLN A 297 10.37 -14.32 6.37
C GLN A 297 11.65 -14.00 7.12
#